data_AF-T1H9G6-F1
#
_entry.id   AF-T1H9G6-F1
#
_cell.length_a   1.000
_cell.length_b   1.000
_cell.length_c   1.000
_cell.angle_alpha   90.00
_cell.angle_beta   90.00
_cell.angle_gamma   90.00
#
_symmetry.space_group_name_H-M   'P 1'
#
loop_
_entity.id
_entity.type
_entity.pdbx_description
1 polymer ?
#
loop_
_entity_poly.entity_id
_entity_poly.type
_entity_poly.pdbx_seq_one_letter_code
_entity_poly.pdbx_strand_id
1 'polypeptide(L)'
;MCTSWIYAITKNNVYEFDSLTLSPPRRTESRYHLGDENSVQTARGTIPRSVLRPSLGGAVSEEILPTDVGSRIGVVYVPRKMSQSSLAEMHLIINGEDQGPCSSNIPYTDGPLYAVVDVYGTTKQVRAVQLYGVASLQSACRDAILQNVKKKSVPSLPLPKSLKEYLLFHE
;
A
#
# COMPACT_ATOMS: atom_id res chain seq x y z
N MET A 1 -18.89 -13.90 16.24
CA MET A 1 -17.59 -14.57 16.03
C MET A 1 -16.68 -13.59 15.33
N CYS A 2 -15.42 -13.44 15.76
CA CYS A 2 -14.46 -12.64 15.01
C CYS A 2 -13.92 -13.47 13.85
N THR A 3 -14.20 -13.06 12.62
CA THR A 3 -13.65 -13.68 11.40
C THR A 3 -12.32 -13.03 11.08
N SER A 4 -11.30 -13.85 10.81
CA SER A 4 -9.96 -13.41 10.41
C SER A 4 -9.52 -14.14 9.15
N TRP A 5 -8.85 -13.42 8.25
CA TRP A 5 -8.24 -13.97 7.05
C TRP A 5 -6.73 -13.90 7.23
N ILE A 6 -6.08 -15.07 7.29
CA ILE A 6 -4.67 -15.20 7.67
C ILE A 6 -3.90 -15.71 6.46
N TYR A 7 -2.75 -15.09 6.20
CA TYR A 7 -1.82 -15.56 5.17
C TYR A 7 -0.38 -15.50 5.69
N ALA A 8 0.34 -16.61 5.56
CA ALA A 8 1.72 -16.73 6.01
C ALA A 8 2.70 -16.29 4.90
N ILE A 9 3.71 -15.52 5.27
CA ILE A 9 4.77 -15.06 4.37
C ILE A 9 6.08 -15.67 4.84
N THR A 10 6.74 -16.40 3.96
CA THR A 10 8.04 -17.04 4.23
C THR A 10 9.12 -16.46 3.34
N LYS A 11 10.38 -16.78 3.66
CA LYS A 11 11.53 -16.34 2.87
C LYS A 11 11.47 -16.78 1.40
N ASN A 12 10.91 -17.95 1.11
CA ASN A 12 10.93 -18.45 -0.27
C ASN A 12 9.62 -18.21 -1.02
N ASN A 13 8.51 -17.85 -0.35
CA ASN A 13 7.14 -17.77 -0.90
C ASN A 13 6.93 -18.51 -2.23
N VAL A 14 7.31 -19.79 -2.24
CA VAL A 14 6.95 -20.69 -3.33
C VAL A 14 5.52 -21.10 -2.97
N TYR A 15 4.56 -20.71 -3.81
CA TYR A 15 3.15 -21.07 -3.68
C TYR A 15 2.99 -22.54 -3.27
N GLU A 16 2.58 -22.79 -2.03
CA GLU A 16 2.10 -24.11 -1.61
C GLU A 16 0.95 -23.93 -0.62
N PHE A 17 -0.18 -23.49 -1.16
CA PHE A 17 -1.48 -23.91 -0.65
C PHE A 17 -2.32 -24.35 -1.84
N ASP A 18 -1.82 -25.36 -2.56
CA ASP A 18 -2.70 -26.17 -3.40
C ASP A 18 -2.86 -27.52 -2.73
N SER A 19 -4.11 -27.79 -2.34
CA SER A 19 -4.48 -29.10 -1.83
C SER A 19 -4.36 -30.08 -3.00
N LEU A 20 -3.34 -30.94 -2.99
CA LEU A 20 -3.31 -32.20 -3.75
C LEU A 20 -3.46 -32.14 -5.29
N THR A 21 -2.92 -31.13 -6.00
CA THR A 21 -2.77 -31.25 -7.46
C THR A 21 -1.39 -30.82 -7.98
N LEU A 22 -0.63 -31.81 -8.45
CA LEU A 22 0.59 -31.65 -9.23
C LEU A 22 0.27 -30.99 -10.59
N SER A 23 0.33 -29.66 -10.64
CA SER A 23 0.60 -28.96 -11.90
C SER A 23 1.20 -27.58 -11.64
N PRO A 24 2.32 -27.22 -12.31
CA PRO A 24 2.85 -25.86 -12.21
C PRO A 24 1.82 -24.88 -12.81
N PRO A 25 1.60 -23.71 -12.19
CA PRO A 25 0.63 -22.75 -12.72
C PRO A 25 1.08 -22.30 -14.12
N ARG A 26 0.17 -22.39 -15.08
CA ARG A 26 0.33 -21.76 -16.40
C ARG A 26 0.55 -20.26 -16.16
N ARG A 27 1.78 -19.78 -16.39
CA ARG A 27 2.22 -18.39 -16.26
C ARG A 27 1.59 -17.48 -17.34
N THR A 28 0.26 -17.45 -17.44
CA THR A 28 -0.47 -16.72 -18.48
C THR A 28 -1.49 -15.73 -17.93
N GLU A 29 -1.68 -15.66 -16.61
CA GLU A 29 -2.45 -14.59 -15.99
C GLU A 29 -1.56 -13.36 -15.79
N SER A 30 -2.13 -12.17 -16.01
CA SER A 30 -1.42 -10.90 -15.86
C SER A 30 -0.67 -10.89 -14.53
N ARG A 31 0.68 -10.75 -14.57
CA ARG A 31 1.54 -10.60 -13.37
C ARG A 31 1.05 -9.49 -12.42
N TYR A 32 0.17 -8.64 -12.93
CA TYR A 32 -0.37 -7.46 -12.29
C TYR A 32 -1.91 -7.57 -12.31
N HIS A 33 -2.51 -8.04 -11.21
CA HIS A 33 -3.98 -8.05 -11.07
C HIS A 33 -4.51 -6.68 -10.61
N LEU A 34 -3.72 -5.96 -9.83
CA LEU A 34 -4.05 -4.63 -9.30
C LEU A 34 -3.31 -3.51 -10.02
N GLY A 35 -3.43 -3.37 -11.34
CA GLY A 35 -2.87 -2.26 -12.10
C GLY A 35 -1.95 -2.73 -13.23
N ASP A 36 -0.86 -2.00 -13.45
CA ASP A 36 0.06 -2.21 -14.57
C ASP A 36 1.50 -2.39 -14.09
N GLU A 37 2.47 -2.36 -15.02
CA GLU A 37 3.90 -2.52 -14.72
C GLU A 37 4.49 -1.41 -13.86
N ASN A 38 3.89 -0.21 -13.87
CA ASN A 38 4.45 0.97 -13.21
C ASN A 38 3.72 1.32 -11.92
N SER A 39 2.49 0.86 -11.77
CA SER A 39 1.59 1.30 -10.71
C SER A 39 0.71 0.17 -10.18
N VAL A 40 0.34 0.31 -8.92
CA VAL A 40 -0.66 -0.53 -8.25
C VAL A 40 -1.91 0.32 -7.98
N GLN A 41 -3.06 -0.16 -8.42
CA GLN A 41 -4.35 0.45 -8.16
C GLN A 41 -4.95 -0.14 -6.89
N THR A 42 -5.33 0.73 -5.96
CA THR A 42 -5.99 0.35 -4.71
C THR A 42 -7.28 1.16 -4.55
N ALA A 43 -8.15 0.75 -3.61
CA ALA A 43 -9.34 1.52 -3.26
C ALA A 43 -9.04 2.96 -2.77
N ARG A 44 -7.80 3.25 -2.37
CA ARG A 44 -7.35 4.58 -1.91
C ARG A 44 -6.59 5.37 -2.98
N GLY A 45 -6.50 4.86 -4.20
CA GLY A 45 -5.82 5.50 -5.34
C GLY A 45 -4.63 4.69 -5.85
N THR A 46 -3.89 5.31 -6.76
CA THR A 46 -2.77 4.69 -7.49
C THR A 46 -1.46 4.90 -6.76
N ILE A 47 -0.70 3.83 -6.56
CA ILE A 47 0.61 3.84 -5.91
C ILE A 47 1.68 3.47 -6.94
N PRO A 48 2.73 4.28 -7.15
CA PRO A 48 3.86 3.87 -7.99
C PRO A 48 4.55 2.63 -7.44
N ARG A 49 4.86 1.63 -8.28
CA ARG A 49 5.58 0.42 -7.82
C ARG A 49 6.97 0.72 -7.31
N SER A 50 7.60 1.80 -7.78
CA SER A 50 8.90 2.27 -7.28
C SER A 50 8.90 2.55 -5.78
N VAL A 51 7.80 3.07 -5.20
CA VAL A 51 7.72 3.32 -3.75
C VAL A 51 7.39 2.07 -2.94
N LEU A 52 6.82 1.07 -3.61
CA LEU A 52 6.55 -0.26 -3.07
C LEU A 52 7.74 -1.22 -3.21
N ARG A 53 8.83 -0.75 -3.82
CA ARG A 53 10.07 -1.52 -3.94
C ARG A 53 11.06 -1.12 -2.84
N PRO A 54 11.96 -2.03 -2.46
CA PRO A 54 13.10 -1.72 -1.60
C PRO A 54 13.96 -0.62 -2.23
N SER A 55 14.43 0.32 -1.41
CA SER A 55 15.34 1.37 -1.84
C SER A 55 16.77 0.82 -1.89
N LEU A 56 17.09 -0.03 -2.89
CA LEU A 56 18.46 -0.49 -3.08
C LEU A 56 19.30 0.65 -3.67
N GLY A 57 20.23 1.17 -2.87
CA GLY A 57 21.28 2.07 -3.34
C GLY A 57 22.20 1.35 -4.32
N GLY A 58 21.90 1.42 -5.62
CA GLY A 58 22.85 1.22 -6.71
C GLY A 58 23.43 -0.18 -6.96
N ALA A 59 23.06 -1.22 -6.20
CA ALA A 59 23.54 -2.58 -6.45
C ALA A 59 22.48 -3.44 -7.15
N VAL A 60 22.96 -4.17 -8.14
CA VAL A 60 22.25 -4.91 -9.20
C VAL A 60 21.63 -6.20 -8.66
N SER A 61 20.37 -6.45 -9.04
CA SER A 61 19.76 -7.76 -9.34
C SER A 61 20.09 -8.99 -8.46
N GLU A 62 20.00 -8.90 -7.14
CA GLU A 62 19.52 -10.06 -6.38
C GLU A 62 18.02 -9.90 -6.17
N GLU A 63 17.23 -10.92 -6.54
CA GLU A 63 15.81 -10.98 -6.22
C GLU A 63 15.66 -10.97 -4.69
N ILE A 64 15.49 -9.77 -4.13
CA ILE A 64 15.26 -9.59 -2.70
C ILE A 64 14.02 -10.39 -2.30
N LEU A 65 14.22 -11.32 -1.36
CA LEU A 65 13.19 -12.25 -0.98
C LEU A 65 12.13 -11.56 -0.11
N PRO A 66 10.88 -12.07 -0.09
CA PRO A 66 9.74 -11.43 0.58
C PRO A 66 9.98 -10.94 2.01
N THR A 67 10.85 -11.62 2.77
CA THR A 67 11.12 -11.32 4.19
C THR A 67 12.54 -10.79 4.45
N ASP A 68 13.33 -10.55 3.38
CA ASP A 68 14.67 -9.95 3.51
C ASP A 68 14.59 -8.50 4.00
N VAL A 69 15.70 -8.01 4.57
CA VAL A 69 15.79 -6.65 5.09
C VAL A 69 15.57 -5.64 3.96
N GLY A 70 14.59 -4.77 4.12
CA GLY A 70 14.21 -3.77 3.13
C GLY A 70 13.03 -4.18 2.25
N SER A 71 12.60 -5.45 2.29
CA SER A 71 11.39 -5.88 1.60
C SER A 71 10.15 -5.11 2.05
N ARG A 72 9.26 -4.87 1.10
CA ARG A 72 8.02 -4.11 1.28
C ARG A 72 6.85 -5.06 1.10
N ILE A 73 6.00 -5.15 2.12
CA ILE A 73 4.79 -5.98 2.10
C ILE A 73 3.59 -5.04 2.25
N GLY A 74 2.68 -5.06 1.30
CA GLY A 74 1.38 -4.41 1.34
C GLY A 74 0.28 -5.45 1.47
N VAL A 75 -0.76 -5.11 2.24
CA VAL A 75 -2.01 -5.88 2.31
C VAL A 75 -3.13 -4.96 1.86
N VAL A 76 -3.91 -5.40 0.88
CA VAL A 76 -5.06 -4.64 0.37
C VAL A 76 -6.25 -5.57 0.24
N TYR A 77 -7.45 -5.02 0.37
CA TYR A 77 -8.67 -5.74 -0.03
C TYR A 77 -9.21 -5.16 -1.33
N VAL A 78 -9.82 -6.03 -2.13
CA VAL A 78 -10.32 -5.73 -3.46
C VAL A 78 -11.78 -6.16 -3.51
N PRO A 79 -12.74 -5.21 -3.53
CA PRO A 79 -14.15 -5.55 -3.64
C PRO A 79 -14.45 -6.34 -4.92
N ARG A 80 -15.11 -7.50 -4.78
CA ARG A 80 -15.61 -8.32 -5.88
C ARG A 80 -17.07 -7.99 -6.11
N LYS A 81 -17.44 -7.69 -7.34
CA LYS A 81 -18.85 -7.56 -7.75
C LYS A 81 -19.41 -8.96 -8.06
N MET A 82 -19.62 -9.79 -7.04
CA MET A 82 -20.37 -11.04 -7.19
C MET A 82 -21.79 -10.88 -6.61
N SER A 83 -22.73 -11.62 -7.18
CA SER A 83 -24.18 -11.51 -6.96
C SER A 83 -24.58 -11.27 -5.49
N GLN A 84 -25.43 -10.25 -5.26
CA GLN A 84 -26.14 -9.90 -4.01
C GLN A 84 -25.30 -9.70 -2.73
N SER A 85 -24.01 -10.05 -2.69
CA SER A 85 -23.15 -9.96 -1.51
C SER A 85 -21.90 -9.12 -1.79
N SER A 86 -21.71 -8.06 -0.99
CA SER A 86 -20.56 -7.15 -1.10
C SER A 86 -19.34 -7.75 -0.40
N LEU A 87 -18.71 -8.72 -1.05
CA LEU A 87 -17.50 -9.37 -0.55
C LEU A 87 -16.24 -8.82 -1.21
N ALA A 88 -15.11 -8.95 -0.53
CA ALA A 88 -13.80 -8.59 -1.03
C ALA A 88 -12.82 -9.75 -0.95
N GLU A 89 -11.74 -9.64 -1.70
CA GLU A 89 -10.58 -10.52 -1.63
C GLU A 89 -9.40 -9.79 -1.03
N MET A 90 -8.58 -10.52 -0.26
CA MET A 90 -7.30 -10.03 0.22
C MET A 90 -6.23 -10.30 -0.84
N HIS A 91 -5.43 -9.29 -1.13
CA HIS A 91 -4.26 -9.37 -1.98
C HIS A 91 -3.03 -8.96 -1.19
N LEU A 92 -1.91 -9.62 -1.47
CA LEU A 92 -0.60 -9.24 -0.96
C LEU A 92 0.23 -8.61 -2.07
N ILE A 93 0.91 -7.53 -1.73
CA ILE A 93 1.86 -6.86 -2.62
C ILE A 93 3.24 -7.03 -2.02
N ILE A 94 4.13 -7.76 -2.69
CA ILE A 94 5.49 -8.03 -2.24
C ILE A 94 6.46 -7.32 -3.19
N ASN A 95 7.24 -6.38 -2.67
CA ASN A 95 8.24 -5.63 -3.45
C ASN A 95 7.65 -4.99 -4.71
N GLY A 96 6.42 -4.50 -4.58
CA GLY A 96 5.67 -3.89 -5.66
C GLY A 96 5.09 -4.86 -6.66
N GLU A 97 5.10 -6.18 -6.42
CA GLU A 97 4.42 -7.21 -7.22
C GLU A 97 3.20 -7.76 -6.48
N ASP A 98 2.05 -7.76 -7.17
CA ASP A 98 0.79 -8.28 -6.63
C ASP A 98 0.78 -9.80 -6.76
N GLN A 99 0.55 -10.49 -5.63
CA GLN A 99 0.52 -11.94 -5.53
C GLN A 99 -0.86 -12.52 -5.88
N GLY A 100 -1.81 -11.67 -6.28
CA GLY A 100 -3.17 -12.08 -6.59
C GLY A 100 -4.02 -12.35 -5.34
N PRO A 101 -5.22 -12.92 -5.54
CA PRO A 101 -6.17 -13.16 -4.46
C PRO A 101 -5.69 -14.30 -3.57
N CYS A 102 -5.32 -13.98 -2.33
CA CYS A 102 -4.81 -14.93 -1.35
C CYS A 102 -5.87 -15.37 -0.32
N SER A 103 -6.95 -14.61 -0.19
CA SER A 103 -8.13 -14.98 0.60
C SER A 103 -9.37 -14.28 0.06
N SER A 104 -10.55 -14.84 0.28
CA SER A 104 -11.81 -14.35 -0.29
C SER A 104 -12.93 -14.29 0.75
N ASN A 105 -14.10 -13.81 0.34
CA ASN A 105 -15.31 -13.72 1.16
C ASN A 105 -15.16 -12.79 2.38
N ILE A 106 -14.44 -11.68 2.22
CA ILE A 106 -14.28 -10.66 3.25
C ILE A 106 -15.50 -9.73 3.21
N PRO A 107 -16.33 -9.66 4.27
CA PRO A 107 -17.46 -8.75 4.34
C PRO A 107 -16.99 -7.33 4.68
N TYR A 108 -16.33 -6.68 3.72
CA TYR A 108 -15.70 -5.36 3.91
C TYR A 108 -16.70 -4.22 4.21
N THR A 109 -18.00 -4.46 4.01
CA THR A 109 -19.09 -3.51 4.28
C THR A 109 -19.75 -3.69 5.64
N ASP A 110 -19.53 -4.82 6.33
CA ASP A 110 -20.22 -5.14 7.59
C ASP A 110 -19.61 -4.41 8.79
N GLY A 111 -18.39 -3.89 8.64
CA GLY A 111 -17.68 -3.18 9.69
C GLY A 111 -16.24 -2.82 9.32
N PRO A 112 -15.51 -2.15 10.23
CA PRO A 112 -14.12 -1.80 10.00
C PRO A 112 -13.23 -3.06 9.94
N LEU A 113 -12.35 -3.10 8.92
CA LEU A 113 -11.31 -4.11 8.81
C LEU A 113 -10.01 -3.59 9.44
N TYR A 114 -9.33 -4.45 10.18
CA TYR A 114 -8.06 -4.14 10.83
C TYR A 114 -6.96 -5.04 10.26
N ALA A 115 -5.84 -4.44 9.87
CA ALA A 115 -4.64 -5.17 9.51
C ALA A 115 -3.89 -5.58 10.78
N VAL A 116 -3.57 -6.87 10.89
CA VAL A 116 -2.78 -7.44 11.99
C VAL A 116 -1.54 -8.07 11.38
N VAL A 117 -0.38 -7.80 11.98
CA VAL A 117 0.88 -8.41 11.60
C VAL A 117 1.38 -9.20 12.79
N ASP A 118 1.58 -10.50 12.59
CA ASP A 118 2.28 -11.36 13.52
C ASP A 118 3.68 -11.66 12.96
N VAL A 119 4.71 -11.50 13.79
CA VAL A 119 6.11 -11.62 13.38
C VAL A 119 6.73 -12.77 14.16
N TYR A 120 7.17 -13.79 13.42
CA TYR A 120 7.77 -14.99 13.98
C TYR A 120 9.00 -15.45 13.17
N GLY A 121 9.92 -16.17 13.83
CA GLY A 121 11.06 -16.81 13.18
C GLY A 121 12.23 -15.87 12.87
N THR A 122 12.63 -15.82 11.59
CA THR A 122 13.81 -15.07 11.13
C THR A 122 13.59 -13.57 11.02
N THR A 123 12.33 -13.13 10.84
CA THR A 123 11.98 -11.71 10.84
C THR A 123 12.01 -11.18 12.27
N LYS A 124 12.83 -10.15 12.53
CA LYS A 124 13.01 -9.57 13.88
C LYS A 124 12.31 -8.24 14.08
N GLN A 125 12.05 -7.51 13.00
CA GLN A 125 11.48 -6.18 13.06
C GLN A 125 10.64 -5.92 11.81
N VAL A 126 9.52 -5.23 12.00
CA VAL A 126 8.72 -4.64 10.92
C VAL A 126 8.54 -3.15 11.19
N ARG A 127 8.37 -2.37 10.13
CA ARG A 127 8.10 -0.94 10.21
C ARG A 127 6.90 -0.62 9.32
N ALA A 128 5.87 0.00 9.90
CA ALA A 128 4.78 0.58 9.11
C ALA A 128 5.31 1.78 8.31
N VAL A 129 5.06 1.77 7.00
CA VAL A 129 5.57 2.78 6.07
C VAL A 129 4.38 3.54 5.51
N GLN A 130 4.37 4.84 5.74
CA GLN A 130 3.31 5.72 5.27
C GLN A 130 3.58 6.10 3.80
N LEU A 131 2.81 5.52 2.88
CA LEU A 131 2.96 5.76 1.43
C LEU A 131 2.19 6.99 0.95
N TYR A 132 0.99 7.18 1.49
CA TYR A 132 0.23 8.41 1.26
C TYR A 132 0.78 9.45 2.21
N GLY A 133 1.40 10.50 1.66
CA GLY A 133 1.70 11.69 2.44
C GLY A 133 0.40 12.18 3.06
N VAL A 134 0.18 11.90 4.34
CA VAL A 134 -0.80 12.67 5.09
C VAL A 134 -0.18 14.05 5.12
N ALA A 135 -0.79 15.00 4.40
CA ALA A 135 -0.35 16.38 4.45
C ALA A 135 -0.18 16.72 5.93
N SER A 136 1.02 17.19 6.30
CA SER A 136 1.21 17.65 7.67
C SER A 136 0.10 18.65 7.99
N LEU A 137 -0.35 18.73 9.25
CA LEU A 137 -1.35 19.72 9.62
C LEU A 137 -0.94 21.12 9.13
N GLN A 138 0.36 21.41 9.17
CA GLN A 138 0.94 22.63 8.63
C GLN A 138 0.70 22.79 7.11
N SER A 139 0.97 21.76 6.30
CA SER A 139 0.72 21.75 4.85
C SER A 139 -0.78 21.86 4.54
N ALA A 140 -1.62 21.10 5.25
CA ALA A 140 -3.08 21.13 5.07
C ALA A 140 -3.69 22.49 5.42
N CYS A 141 -3.27 23.10 6.54
CA CYS A 141 -3.68 24.45 6.92
C CYS A 141 -3.22 25.49 5.89
N ARG A 142 -1.99 25.34 5.38
CA ARG A 142 -1.47 26.19 4.31
C ARG A 142 -2.33 26.11 3.06
N ASP A 143 -2.65 24.91 2.61
CA ASP A 143 -3.48 24.71 1.42
C ASP A 143 -4.87 25.31 1.60
N ALA A 144 -5.48 25.12 2.77
CA ALA A 144 -6.76 25.74 3.13
C ALA A 144 -6.71 27.28 3.09
N ILE A 145 -5.64 27.89 3.59
CA ILE A 145 -5.44 29.36 3.51
C ILE A 145 -5.30 29.79 2.04
N LEU A 146 -4.48 29.10 1.25
CA LEU A 146 -4.21 29.45 -0.15
C LEU A 146 -5.41 29.23 -1.08
N GLN A 147 -6.34 28.34 -0.72
CA GLN A 147 -7.62 28.18 -1.41
C GLN A 147 -8.54 29.40 -1.20
N ASN A 148 -8.44 30.06 -0.04
CA ASN A 148 -9.31 31.18 0.33
C ASN A 148 -8.64 32.56 0.15
N VAL A 149 -7.33 32.59 -0.10
CA VAL A 149 -6.55 33.83 -0.20
C VAL A 149 -5.68 33.81 -1.45
N LYS A 150 -5.78 34.86 -2.27
CA LYS A 150 -4.89 35.03 -3.44
C LYS A 150 -3.45 35.24 -2.94
N LYS A 151 -2.45 34.59 -3.56
CA LYS A 151 -1.03 34.72 -3.18
C LYS A 151 -0.55 36.17 -3.03
N LYS A 152 -1.04 37.08 -3.88
CA LYS A 152 -0.72 38.52 -3.83
C LYS A 152 -1.22 39.22 -2.56
N SER A 153 -2.21 38.65 -1.88
CA SER A 153 -2.84 39.16 -0.66
C SER A 153 -2.19 38.62 0.62
N VAL A 154 -1.28 37.65 0.51
CA VAL A 154 -0.59 37.06 1.68
C VAL A 154 0.21 38.10 2.48
N PRO A 155 0.93 39.07 1.87
CA PRO A 155 1.67 40.08 2.63
C PRO A 155 0.81 40.96 3.53
N SER A 156 -0.46 41.21 3.15
CA SER A 156 -1.38 42.06 3.91
C SER A 156 -2.12 41.34 5.04
N LEU A 157 -1.95 40.02 5.18
CA LEU A 157 -2.57 39.28 6.28
C LEU A 157 -1.97 39.69 7.64
N PRO A 158 -2.75 39.67 8.73
CA PRO A 158 -2.25 39.93 10.09
C PRO A 158 -1.51 38.70 10.65
N LEU A 159 -0.56 38.16 9.89
CA LEU A 159 0.21 36.97 10.25
C LEU A 159 1.68 37.33 10.56
N PRO A 160 2.37 36.54 11.42
CA PRO A 160 3.81 36.60 11.59
C PRO A 160 4.58 36.47 10.26
N LYS A 161 5.76 37.11 10.17
CA LYS A 161 6.60 37.09 8.96
C LYS A 161 6.93 35.67 8.48
N SER A 162 7.33 34.79 9.41
CA SER A 162 7.66 33.40 9.13
C SER A 162 6.51 32.62 8.48
N LEU A 163 5.27 32.88 8.90
CA LEU A 163 4.09 32.25 8.30
C LEU A 163 3.77 32.83 6.91
N LYS A 164 3.97 34.13 6.69
CA LYS A 164 3.81 34.74 5.37
C LYS A 164 4.82 34.17 4.37
N GLU A 165 6.07 34.03 4.80
CA GLU A 165 7.14 33.42 4.01
C GLU A 165 6.80 31.96 3.70
N TYR A 166 6.38 31.19 4.71
CA TYR A 166 5.94 29.82 4.51
C TYR A 166 4.78 29.71 3.51
N LEU A 167 3.76 30.56 3.59
CA LEU A 167 2.64 30.57 2.64
C LEU A 167 3.06 30.91 1.20
N LEU A 168 4.12 31.70 1.02
CA LEU A 168 4.66 32.10 -0.29
C LEU A 168 5.70 31.13 -0.87
N PHE A 169 6.32 30.29 -0.03
CA PHE A 169 7.42 29.39 -0.38
C PHE A 169 6.98 28.22 -1.27
N HIS A 170 7.53 28.04 -2.47
CA HIS A 170 7.27 26.85 -3.30
C HIS A 170 8.36 25.79 -3.09
N GLU A 171 7.95 24.53 -2.90
CA GLU A 171 8.84 23.35 -2.97
C GLU A 171 9.14 22.97 -4.42
#